data_AF-A0A4P5T0C3-F1
#
_entry.id   AF-A0A4P5T0C3-F1
#
_cell.length_a   1.000
_cell.length_b   1.000
_cell.length_c   1.000
_cell.angle_alpha   90.00
_cell.angle_beta   90.00
_cell.angle_gamma   90.00
#
_symmetry.space_group_name_H-M   'P 1'
#
loop_
_entity.id
_entity.type
_entity.pdbx_description
1 polymer ?
#
loop_
_entity_poly.entity_id
_entity_poly.type
_entity_poly.pdbx_seq_one_letter_code
_entity_poly.pdbx_strand_id
1 'polypeptide(L)'
;MDDLRLLDTVERYIKGEMQPDERVHFEQLRKTNAEVDQLVVEHTFFLQQMNRFGEWKKFKSLLSNIHVDLAEKGQINSARLQGKAKVVYLWNRYKRVSAIAASIAVITTLVISSLVWIIAPASPRSQFEELNKKFSQLEDKTRKQAKEIDRIKDKATSVPQDIPFTTGGTGFIIDAKGYLVTNAHVVEDAKQIAIQNNRGEYLVQVVFQDTERDIAILKIEDENFKPYSSLPYGLSKQTAKLAEPIFTLGYPRNEVVYSQGYLSAKTGFNGDTLSCQIEINANRGNSGSPILNRKGEVIGILNGRETNTQGFAFAVQSKYIFDVIESLKKESSSRTLRIPSRSSLIGLDRTEQVRKMQDYVYMVKVN
;
A
#
# COMPACT_ATOMS: atom_id res chain seq x y z
N MET A 1 10.27 18.90 -68.35
CA MET A 1 9.28 17.93 -67.84
C MET A 1 8.99 18.34 -66.40
N ASP A 2 7.75 18.26 -65.93
CA ASP A 2 7.49 18.41 -64.48
C ASP A 2 8.35 17.40 -63.72
N ASP A 3 9.07 17.84 -62.68
CA ASP A 3 9.94 16.98 -61.86
C ASP A 3 9.16 15.78 -61.27
N LEU A 4 7.87 15.96 -60.97
CA LEU A 4 6.97 14.88 -60.54
C LEU A 4 6.74 13.81 -61.63
N ARG A 5 6.65 14.22 -62.90
CA ARG A 5 6.47 13.27 -64.02
C ARG A 5 7.74 12.48 -64.29
N LEU A 6 8.91 13.09 -64.07
CA LEU A 6 10.19 12.40 -64.20
C LEU A 6 10.37 11.35 -63.10
N LEU A 7 10.05 11.68 -61.84
CA LEU A 7 10.09 10.74 -60.72
C LEU A 7 9.18 9.52 -60.91
N ASP A 8 7.93 9.72 -61.35
CA ASP A 8 7.01 8.63 -61.67
C ASP A 8 7.57 7.73 -62.78
N THR A 9 8.16 8.33 -63.80
CA THR A 9 8.81 7.61 -64.91
C THR A 9 10.01 6.80 -64.40
N VAL A 10 10.86 7.37 -63.53
CA VAL A 10 11.98 6.67 -62.89
C VAL A 10 11.49 5.47 -62.05
N GLU A 11 10.40 5.65 -61.30
CA GLU A 11 9.85 4.60 -60.45
C GLU A 11 9.27 3.43 -61.27
N ARG A 12 8.51 3.71 -62.34
CA ARG A 12 8.03 2.68 -63.28
C ARG A 12 9.17 1.94 -63.96
N TYR A 13 10.25 2.64 -64.32
CA TYR A 13 11.46 2.02 -64.88
C TYR A 13 12.09 1.03 -63.90
N ILE A 14 12.27 1.44 -62.64
CA ILE A 14 12.89 0.60 -61.59
C ILE A 14 12.00 -0.61 -61.23
N LYS A 15 10.67 -0.44 -61.21
CA LYS A 15 9.72 -1.54 -60.98
C LYS A 15 9.54 -2.48 -62.17
N GLY A 16 10.03 -2.10 -63.36
CA GLY A 16 9.88 -2.89 -64.58
C GLY A 16 8.47 -2.80 -65.19
N GLU A 17 7.75 -1.72 -64.92
CA GLU A 17 6.36 -1.49 -65.36
C GLU A 17 6.25 -0.77 -66.71
N MET A 18 7.39 -0.39 -67.31
CA MET A 18 7.45 0.27 -68.63
C MET A 18 7.23 -0.71 -69.79
N GLN A 19 6.59 -0.21 -70.85
CA GLN A 19 6.53 -0.94 -72.12
C GLN A 19 7.93 -1.06 -72.76
N PRO A 20 8.21 -2.09 -73.57
CA PRO A 20 9.53 -2.29 -74.18
C PRO A 20 10.04 -1.08 -74.97
N ASP A 21 9.17 -0.46 -75.78
CA ASP A 21 9.52 0.71 -76.62
C ASP A 21 9.79 1.96 -75.76
N GLU A 22 8.98 2.18 -74.72
CA GLU A 22 9.14 3.26 -73.75
C GLU A 22 10.45 3.11 -72.97
N ARG A 23 10.79 1.88 -72.58
CA ARG A 23 12.01 1.56 -71.85
C ARG A 23 13.26 1.85 -72.68
N VAL A 24 13.28 1.48 -73.96
CA VAL A 24 14.41 1.76 -74.86
C VAL A 24 14.61 3.27 -75.02
N HIS A 25 13.52 4.04 -75.16
CA HIS A 25 13.59 5.49 -75.22
C HIS A 25 14.13 6.11 -73.92
N PHE A 26 13.69 5.59 -72.77
CA PHE A 26 14.16 6.05 -71.46
C PHE A 26 15.62 5.66 -71.19
N GLU A 27 16.07 4.49 -71.63
CA GLU A 27 17.49 4.09 -71.57
C GLU A 27 18.38 4.97 -72.44
N GLN A 28 17.90 5.37 -73.62
CA GLN A 28 18.60 6.36 -74.44
C GLN A 28 18.66 7.72 -73.74
N LEU A 29 17.56 8.16 -73.11
CA LEU A 29 17.51 9.40 -72.33
C LEU A 29 18.55 9.39 -71.20
N ARG A 30 18.67 8.30 -70.45
CA ARG A 30 19.70 8.11 -69.41
C ARG A 30 21.13 8.22 -69.96
N LYS A 31 21.39 7.66 -71.15
CA LYS A 31 22.73 7.76 -71.79
C LYS A 31 23.06 9.18 -72.24
N THR A 32 22.05 9.94 -72.68
CA THR A 32 22.23 11.30 -73.20
C THR A 32 22.17 12.39 -72.13
N ASN A 33 21.54 12.11 -70.99
CA ASN A 33 21.32 13.07 -69.92
C ASN A 33 21.82 12.51 -68.58
N ALA A 34 22.96 13.03 -68.12
CA ALA A 34 23.62 12.62 -66.89
C ALA A 34 22.77 12.89 -65.63
N GLU A 35 21.95 13.95 -65.61
CA GLU A 35 21.08 14.26 -64.47
C GLU A 35 19.98 13.20 -64.31
N VAL A 36 19.42 12.74 -65.42
CA VAL A 36 18.40 11.67 -65.43
C VAL A 36 19.01 10.34 -64.99
N ASP A 37 20.23 10.03 -65.43
CA ASP A 37 20.92 8.80 -64.98
C ASP A 37 21.24 8.83 -63.47
N GLN A 38 21.76 9.96 -62.98
CA GLN A 38 22.02 10.16 -61.56
C GLN A 38 20.74 10.02 -60.73
N LEU A 39 19.64 10.61 -61.17
CA LEU A 39 18.34 10.49 -60.49
C LEU A 39 17.86 9.03 -60.40
N VAL A 40 18.03 8.24 -61.46
CA VAL A 40 17.69 6.81 -61.46
C VAL A 40 18.56 6.05 -60.45
N VAL A 41 19.86 6.32 -60.40
CA VAL A 41 20.78 5.69 -59.45
C VAL A 41 20.40 6.05 -58.00
N GLU A 42 20.22 7.33 -57.70
CA GLU A 42 19.86 7.82 -56.37
C GLU A 42 18.52 7.23 -55.90
N HIS A 43 17.51 7.24 -56.77
CA HIS A 43 16.20 6.69 -56.45
C HIS A 43 16.25 5.17 -56.24
N THR A 44 17.07 4.46 -57.01
CA THR A 44 17.30 3.01 -56.81
C THR A 44 17.92 2.74 -55.44
N PHE A 45 18.95 3.49 -55.05
CA PHE A 45 19.56 3.37 -53.71
C PHE A 45 18.56 3.70 -52.60
N PHE A 46 17.74 4.73 -52.77
CA PHE A 46 16.70 5.11 -51.82
C PHE A 46 15.70 3.97 -51.60
N LEU A 47 15.18 3.37 -52.67
CA LEU A 47 14.24 2.24 -52.58
C LEU A 47 14.87 1.01 -51.90
N GLN A 48 16.14 0.72 -52.18
CA GLN A 48 16.87 -0.35 -51.50
C GLN A 48 17.01 -0.10 -49.99
N GLN A 49 17.34 1.13 -49.58
CA GLN A 49 17.44 1.50 -48.17
C GLN A 49 16.08 1.42 -47.46
N MET A 50 15.00 1.89 -48.10
CA MET A 50 13.65 1.75 -47.57
C MET A 50 13.26 0.29 -47.35
N ASN A 51 13.57 -0.58 -48.32
CA ASN A 51 13.26 -2.00 -48.20
C ASN A 51 14.05 -2.65 -47.06
N ARG A 52 15.36 -2.41 -46.99
CA ARG A 52 16.23 -2.88 -45.90
C ARG A 52 15.75 -2.39 -44.53
N PHE A 53 15.32 -1.14 -44.43
CA PHE A 53 14.73 -0.60 -43.20
C PHE A 53 13.44 -1.33 -42.81
N GLY A 54 12.58 -1.61 -43.80
CA GLY A 54 11.37 -2.41 -43.62
C GLY A 54 11.67 -3.83 -43.12
N GLU A 55 12.64 -4.50 -43.71
CA GLU A 55 13.11 -5.82 -43.28
C GLU A 55 13.68 -5.80 -41.86
N TRP A 56 14.52 -4.82 -41.54
CA TRP A 56 15.08 -4.65 -40.20
C TRP A 56 13.99 -4.45 -39.15
N LYS A 57 12.97 -3.65 -39.47
CA LYS A 57 11.80 -3.43 -38.60
C LYS A 57 11.00 -4.71 -38.40
N LYS A 58 10.76 -5.49 -39.46
CA LYS A 58 10.10 -6.81 -39.38
C LYS A 58 10.90 -7.78 -38.53
N PHE A 59 12.21 -7.87 -38.75
CA PHE A 59 13.12 -8.71 -37.98
C PHE A 59 13.11 -8.38 -36.49
N LYS A 60 13.22 -7.09 -36.13
CA LYS A 60 13.15 -6.64 -34.73
C LYS A 60 11.81 -7.00 -34.07
N SER A 61 10.71 -6.88 -34.81
CA SER A 61 9.38 -7.29 -34.34
C SER A 61 9.30 -8.79 -34.10
N LEU A 62 9.85 -9.59 -35.01
CA LEU A 62 9.87 -11.05 -34.89
C LEU A 62 10.71 -11.50 -33.69
N LEU A 63 11.90 -10.92 -33.50
CA LEU A 63 12.77 -11.19 -32.36
C LEU A 63 12.06 -10.85 -31.03
N SER A 64 11.36 -9.71 -30.97
CA SER A 64 10.57 -9.33 -29.80
C SER A 64 9.44 -10.32 -29.51
N ASN A 65 8.75 -10.82 -30.53
CA ASN A 65 7.67 -11.78 -30.36
C ASN A 65 8.18 -13.13 -29.85
N ILE A 66 9.28 -13.64 -30.42
CA ILE A 66 9.94 -14.87 -29.97
C ILE A 66 10.41 -14.71 -28.52
N HIS A 67 11.03 -13.59 -28.18
CA HIS A 67 11.48 -13.33 -26.81
C HIS A 67 10.32 -13.37 -25.82
N VAL A 68 9.16 -12.79 -26.16
CA VAL A 68 7.97 -12.83 -25.32
C VAL A 68 7.41 -14.25 -25.20
N ASP A 69 7.30 -15.00 -26.31
CA ASP A 69 6.81 -16.38 -26.30
C ASP A 69 7.68 -17.31 -25.44
N LEU A 70 9.00 -17.23 -25.59
CA LEU A 70 9.95 -18.00 -24.78
C LEU A 70 9.89 -17.61 -23.30
N ALA A 71 9.67 -16.33 -22.99
CA ALA A 71 9.50 -15.84 -21.63
C ALA A 71 8.19 -16.32 -21.00
N GLU A 72 7.08 -16.32 -21.75
CA GLU A 72 5.77 -16.84 -21.30
C GLU A 72 5.83 -18.36 -21.06
N LYS A 73 6.56 -19.11 -21.88
CA LYS A 73 6.82 -20.55 -21.72
C LYS A 73 7.82 -20.89 -20.61
N GLY A 74 8.43 -19.89 -19.97
CA GLY A 74 9.43 -20.07 -18.91
C GLY A 74 10.77 -20.65 -19.39
N GLN A 75 11.02 -20.64 -20.71
CA GLN A 75 12.26 -21.15 -21.31
C GLN A 75 13.42 -20.16 -21.21
N ILE A 76 13.13 -18.86 -21.00
CA ILE A 76 14.14 -17.83 -20.75
C ILE A 76 13.80 -17.00 -19.50
N ASN A 77 14.84 -16.68 -18.73
CA ASN A 77 14.76 -15.72 -17.62
C ASN A 77 14.77 -14.30 -18.19
N SER A 78 13.60 -13.78 -18.57
CA SER A 78 13.45 -12.36 -18.90
C SER A 78 13.10 -11.55 -17.66
N ALA A 79 13.61 -10.32 -17.58
CA ALA A 79 13.23 -9.38 -16.52
C ALA A 79 11.73 -9.09 -16.63
N ARG A 80 10.94 -9.71 -15.73
CA ARG A 80 9.48 -9.55 -15.65
C ARG A 80 9.16 -8.06 -15.68
N LEU A 81 8.47 -7.57 -16.71
CA LEU A 81 8.09 -6.15 -16.82
C LEU A 81 7.34 -5.74 -15.54
N GLN A 82 7.92 -4.84 -14.75
CA GLN A 82 7.31 -4.31 -13.52
C GLN A 82 6.81 -2.88 -13.72
N GLY A 83 5.72 -2.53 -13.02
CA GLY A 83 5.19 -1.17 -13.00
C GLY A 83 4.61 -0.68 -14.33
N LYS A 84 4.93 0.56 -14.71
CA LYS A 84 4.31 1.29 -15.84
C LYS A 84 4.54 0.60 -17.20
N ALA A 85 5.68 -0.06 -17.39
CA ALA A 85 6.00 -0.75 -18.65
C ALA A 85 5.05 -1.92 -18.93
N LYS A 86 4.61 -2.64 -17.89
CA LYS A 86 3.63 -3.73 -18.01
C LYS A 86 2.26 -3.22 -18.44
N VAL A 87 1.84 -2.07 -17.91
CA VAL A 87 0.54 -1.45 -18.24
C VAL A 87 0.52 -0.97 -19.69
N VAL A 88 1.58 -0.30 -20.15
CA VAL A 88 1.70 0.16 -21.55
C VAL A 88 1.72 -1.01 -22.53
N TYR A 89 2.43 -2.09 -22.19
CA TYR A 89 2.45 -3.31 -22.99
C TYR A 89 1.05 -3.95 -23.09
N LEU A 90 0.37 -4.15 -21.95
CA LEU A 90 -0.98 -4.72 -21.91
C LEU A 90 -1.99 -3.85 -22.67
N TRP A 91 -1.91 -2.53 -22.52
CA TRP A 91 -2.77 -1.59 -23.25
C TRP A 91 -2.60 -1.72 -24.76
N ASN A 92 -1.36 -1.73 -25.25
CA ASN A 92 -1.10 -1.86 -26.68
C ASN A 92 -1.52 -3.21 -27.26
N ARG A 93 -1.44 -4.30 -26.48
CA ARG A 93 -1.89 -5.64 -26.86
C ARG A 93 -3.41 -5.75 -26.93
N TYR A 94 -4.12 -5.25 -25.91
CA TYR A 94 -5.55 -5.52 -25.73
C TYR A 94 -6.50 -4.38 -26.17
N LYS A 95 -6.01 -3.19 -26.50
CA LYS A 95 -6.87 -2.05 -26.89
C LYS A 95 -7.94 -2.36 -27.96
N ARG A 96 -7.63 -3.23 -28.92
CA ARG A 96 -8.59 -3.65 -29.97
C ARG A 96 -9.67 -4.58 -29.42
N VAL A 97 -9.29 -5.55 -28.59
CA VAL A 97 -10.23 -6.51 -27.98
C VAL A 97 -11.12 -5.81 -26.95
N SER A 98 -10.56 -4.91 -26.14
CA SER A 98 -11.32 -4.11 -25.18
C SER A 98 -12.36 -3.22 -25.86
N ALA A 99 -12.05 -2.63 -27.03
CA ALA A 99 -13.00 -1.82 -27.79
C ALA A 99 -14.20 -2.64 -28.30
N ILE A 100 -13.96 -3.87 -28.76
CA ILE A 100 -15.02 -4.79 -29.22
C ILE A 100 -15.90 -5.22 -28.04
N ALA A 101 -15.31 -5.56 -26.89
CA ALA A 101 -16.09 -5.92 -25.70
C ALA A 101 -16.96 -4.75 -25.19
N ALA A 102 -16.43 -3.53 -25.23
CA ALA A 102 -17.14 -2.33 -24.80
C ALA A 102 -18.36 -2.04 -25.69
N SER A 103 -18.25 -2.19 -27.01
CA SER A 103 -19.38 -1.96 -27.92
C SER A 103 -20.52 -2.96 -27.67
N ILE A 104 -20.19 -4.23 -27.45
CA ILE A 104 -21.18 -5.26 -27.09
C ILE A 104 -21.89 -4.90 -25.79
N ALA A 105 -21.14 -4.49 -24.76
CA ALA A 105 -21.72 -4.10 -23.48
C ALA A 105 -22.69 -2.91 -23.63
N VAL A 106 -22.33 -1.89 -24.42
CA VAL A 106 -23.21 -0.73 -24.69
C VAL A 106 -24.48 -1.15 -25.43
N ILE A 107 -24.37 -2.01 -26.44
CA ILE A 107 -25.54 -2.48 -27.19
C ILE A 107 -26.46 -3.30 -26.27
N THR A 108 -25.91 -4.22 -25.49
CA THR A 108 -26.72 -5.04 -24.57
C THR A 108 -27.45 -4.22 -23.53
N THR A 109 -26.79 -3.21 -22.95
CA THR A 109 -27.39 -2.31 -21.96
C THR A 109 -28.49 -1.43 -22.56
N LEU A 110 -28.30 -0.92 -23.78
CA LEU A 110 -29.34 -0.17 -24.50
C LEU A 110 -30.55 -1.04 -24.85
N VAL A 111 -30.32 -2.28 -25.30
CA VAL A 111 -31.40 -3.22 -25.64
C VAL A 111 -32.22 -3.59 -24.42
N ILE A 112 -31.56 -3.89 -23.29
CA ILE A 112 -32.25 -4.18 -22.02
C ILE A 112 -33.05 -2.96 -21.55
N SER A 113 -32.46 -1.76 -21.61
CA SER A 113 -33.15 -0.51 -21.23
C SER A 113 -34.40 -0.24 -22.08
N SER A 114 -34.31 -0.46 -23.39
CA SER A 114 -35.44 -0.33 -24.33
C SER A 114 -36.55 -1.34 -24.03
N LEU A 115 -36.19 -2.60 -23.78
CA LEU A 115 -37.13 -3.66 -23.39
C LEU A 115 -37.86 -3.34 -22.08
N VAL A 116 -37.13 -2.85 -21.07
CA VAL A 116 -37.73 -2.43 -19.79
C VAL A 116 -38.74 -1.31 -20.01
N TRP A 117 -38.44 -0.34 -20.87
CA TRP A 117 -39.36 0.76 -21.14
C TRP A 117 -40.66 0.33 -21.85
N ILE A 118 -40.60 -0.68 -22.71
CA ILE A 118 -41.77 -1.21 -23.44
C ILE A 118 -42.62 -2.13 -22.56
N ILE A 119 -41.99 -2.95 -21.72
CA ILE A 119 -42.68 -4.00 -20.96
C ILE A 119 -43.13 -3.48 -19.58
N ALA A 120 -42.47 -2.48 -19.01
CA ALA A 120 -42.82 -1.99 -17.69
C ALA A 120 -44.21 -1.33 -17.69
N PRO A 121 -45.19 -1.85 -16.92
CA PRO A 121 -46.48 -1.20 -16.78
C PRO A 121 -46.31 0.15 -16.09
N ALA A 122 -47.08 1.16 -16.50
CA ALA A 122 -47.14 2.45 -15.83
C ALA A 122 -47.59 2.25 -14.37
N SER A 123 -46.66 2.40 -13.43
CA SER A 123 -46.93 2.20 -12.01
C SER A 123 -48.03 3.16 -11.52
N PRO A 124 -49.07 2.68 -10.81
CA PRO A 124 -50.12 3.55 -10.29
C PRO A 124 -49.53 4.52 -9.25
N ARG A 125 -49.62 5.82 -9.51
CA ARG A 125 -49.12 6.90 -8.63
C ARG A 125 -49.61 6.79 -7.18
N SER A 126 -50.74 6.13 -6.93
CA SER A 126 -51.32 5.93 -5.59
C SER A 126 -50.44 5.08 -4.66
N GLN A 127 -49.67 4.11 -5.17
CA GLN A 127 -48.78 3.30 -4.34
C GLN A 127 -47.52 4.09 -3.91
N PHE A 128 -47.08 5.05 -4.72
CA PHE A 128 -45.95 5.92 -4.40
C PHE A 128 -46.30 6.98 -3.35
N GLU A 129 -47.53 7.49 -3.34
CA GLU A 129 -47.97 8.43 -2.30
C GLU A 129 -48.07 7.76 -0.92
N GLU A 130 -48.60 6.53 -0.86
CA GLU A 130 -48.66 5.79 0.40
C GLU A 130 -47.26 5.40 0.89
N LEU A 131 -46.36 5.02 -0.02
CA LEU A 131 -44.98 4.71 0.31
C LEU A 131 -44.21 5.95 0.79
N ASN A 132 -44.34 7.10 0.13
CA ASN A 132 -43.73 8.36 0.57
C ASN A 132 -44.27 8.82 1.94
N LYS A 133 -45.56 8.58 2.22
CA LYS A 133 -46.14 8.86 3.53
C LYS A 133 -45.59 7.93 4.63
N LYS A 134 -45.35 6.65 4.32
CA LYS A 134 -44.69 5.72 5.25
C LYS A 134 -43.20 6.03 5.42
N PHE A 135 -42.49 6.44 4.37
CA PHE A 135 -41.09 6.85 4.42
C PHE A 135 -40.90 8.12 5.25
N SER A 136 -41.70 9.16 5.04
CA SER A 136 -41.64 10.39 5.84
C SER A 136 -41.95 10.15 7.32
N GLN A 137 -42.91 9.27 7.62
CA GLN A 137 -43.17 8.84 8.99
C GLN A 137 -42.02 8.03 9.60
N LEU A 138 -41.31 7.23 8.80
CA LEU A 138 -40.13 6.50 9.24
C LEU A 138 -38.97 7.46 9.52
N GLU A 139 -38.76 8.43 8.64
CA GLU A 139 -37.71 9.45 8.74
C GLU A 139 -37.92 10.35 9.97
N ASP A 140 -39.17 10.73 10.25
CA ASP A 140 -39.50 11.47 11.46
C ASP A 140 -39.29 10.65 12.74
N LYS A 141 -39.57 9.34 12.71
CA LYS A 141 -39.32 8.44 13.84
C LYS A 141 -37.83 8.21 14.06
N THR A 142 -37.05 7.96 13.01
CA THR A 142 -35.60 7.79 13.11
C THR A 142 -34.92 9.07 13.52
N ARG A 143 -35.39 10.24 13.06
CA ARG A 143 -34.85 11.55 13.47
C ARG A 143 -35.19 11.88 14.92
N LYS A 144 -36.37 11.49 15.42
CA LYS A 144 -36.71 11.63 16.84
C LYS A 144 -35.86 10.69 17.72
N GLN A 145 -35.68 9.43 17.30
CA GLN A 145 -34.78 8.50 17.97
C GLN A 145 -33.33 8.98 17.96
N ALA A 146 -32.83 9.49 16.84
CA ALA A 146 -31.47 10.03 16.73
C ALA A 146 -31.27 11.22 17.68
N LYS A 147 -32.26 12.13 17.79
CA LYS A 147 -32.21 13.25 18.75
C LYS A 147 -32.30 12.80 20.21
N GLU A 148 -33.00 11.71 20.48
CA GLU A 148 -33.08 11.14 21.83
C GLU A 148 -31.78 10.40 22.20
N ILE A 149 -31.17 9.70 21.24
CA ILE A 149 -29.84 9.09 21.36
C ILE A 149 -28.78 10.18 21.57
N ASP A 150 -28.80 11.28 20.81
CA ASP A 150 -27.88 12.41 21.01
C ASP A 150 -28.05 13.02 22.40
N ARG A 151 -29.30 13.22 22.86
CA ARG A 151 -29.54 13.72 24.23
C ARG A 151 -29.07 12.75 25.31
N ILE A 152 -29.18 11.44 25.10
CA ILE A 152 -28.66 10.42 26.02
C ILE A 152 -27.14 10.39 25.96
N LYS A 153 -26.53 10.53 24.77
CA LYS A 153 -25.08 10.60 24.56
C LYS A 153 -24.51 11.86 25.20
N ASP A 154 -25.11 13.02 25.01
CA ASP A 154 -24.73 14.29 25.66
C ASP A 154 -24.83 14.19 27.19
N LYS A 155 -25.89 13.54 27.69
CA LYS A 155 -26.06 13.30 29.13
C LYS A 155 -25.04 12.28 29.68
N ALA A 156 -24.65 11.29 28.88
CA ALA A 156 -23.59 10.31 29.20
C ALA A 156 -22.16 10.89 29.04
N THR A 157 -21.98 11.91 28.21
CA THR A 157 -20.69 12.58 27.95
C THR A 157 -20.45 13.74 28.95
N SER A 158 -21.48 14.14 29.72
CA SER A 158 -21.40 15.15 30.78
C SER A 158 -21.01 14.61 32.16
N VAL A 159 -20.66 13.34 32.29
CA VAL A 159 -20.00 12.82 33.50
C VAL A 159 -18.50 13.14 33.35
N PRO A 160 -17.90 13.95 34.24
CA PRO A 160 -16.44 14.02 34.32
C PRO A 160 -15.95 12.61 34.63
N GLN A 161 -15.39 11.91 33.64
CA GLN A 161 -14.67 10.65 33.87
C GLN A 161 -13.33 10.97 34.52
N ASP A 162 -13.39 11.43 35.77
CA ASP A 162 -12.26 11.37 36.68
C ASP A 162 -12.28 9.97 37.32
N ILE A 163 -12.22 8.95 36.47
CA ILE A 163 -11.87 7.62 36.93
C ILE A 163 -10.37 7.71 37.19
N PRO A 164 -9.90 7.50 38.43
CA PRO A 164 -8.49 7.58 38.72
C PRO A 164 -7.81 6.40 38.01
N PHE A 165 -7.37 6.63 36.77
CA PHE A 165 -6.54 5.69 36.07
C PHE A 165 -5.23 5.58 36.83
N THR A 166 -4.83 4.36 37.17
CA THR A 166 -3.46 4.09 37.59
C THR A 166 -2.58 4.00 36.35
N THR A 167 -1.34 4.48 36.45
CA THR A 167 -0.38 4.41 35.34
C THR A 167 -0.09 2.93 35.04
N GLY A 168 -0.59 2.44 33.90
CA GLY A 168 -0.59 1.02 33.53
C GLY A 168 0.63 0.60 32.71
N GLY A 169 1.25 1.50 31.95
CA GLY A 169 2.41 1.17 31.14
C GLY A 169 2.60 2.11 29.95
N THR A 170 3.22 1.57 28.90
CA THR A 170 3.46 2.23 27.62
C THR A 170 2.84 1.42 26.49
N GLY A 171 2.44 2.08 25.41
CA GLY A 171 2.07 1.45 24.15
C GLY A 171 2.54 2.28 22.97
N PHE A 172 2.54 1.71 21.77
CA PHE A 172 2.93 2.44 20.57
C PHE A 172 2.08 2.07 19.35
N ILE A 173 1.96 3.01 18.42
CA ILE A 173 1.13 2.86 17.22
C ILE A 173 1.76 1.84 16.24
N ILE A 174 0.99 0.88 15.76
CA ILE A 174 1.43 -0.08 14.72
C ILE A 174 0.70 0.10 13.39
N ASP A 175 -0.41 0.84 13.39
CA ASP A 175 -1.15 1.23 12.20
C ASP A 175 -1.62 2.67 12.31
N ALA A 176 -1.44 3.43 11.23
CA ALA A 176 -1.82 4.83 11.14
C ALA A 176 -3.31 5.12 11.47
N LYS A 177 -4.18 4.11 11.37
CA LYS A 177 -5.61 4.15 11.74
C LYS A 177 -5.86 4.07 13.25
N GLY A 178 -4.81 4.11 14.06
CA GLY A 178 -4.92 4.11 15.53
C GLY A 178 -5.02 2.72 16.12
N TYR A 179 -4.29 1.75 15.58
CA TYR A 179 -4.03 0.50 16.29
C TYR A 179 -2.71 0.60 17.04
N LEU A 180 -2.70 0.14 18.28
CA LEU A 180 -1.54 0.16 19.16
C LEU A 180 -1.19 -1.24 19.63
N VAL A 181 0.07 -1.40 20.02
CA VAL A 181 0.57 -2.56 20.76
C VAL A 181 0.97 -2.13 22.16
N THR A 182 0.66 -2.97 23.14
CA THR A 182 1.23 -2.93 24.49
C THR A 182 1.38 -4.37 25.01
N ASN A 183 1.84 -4.56 26.24
CA ASN A 183 1.84 -5.88 26.85
C ASN A 183 0.44 -6.28 27.32
N ALA A 184 0.14 -7.58 27.28
CA ALA A 184 -1.18 -8.08 27.72
C ALA A 184 -1.42 -7.78 29.21
N HIS A 185 -0.40 -7.92 30.05
CA HIS A 185 -0.50 -7.66 31.49
C HIS A 185 -0.75 -6.20 31.86
N VAL A 186 -0.45 -5.26 30.96
CA VAL A 186 -0.69 -3.82 31.19
C VAL A 186 -2.18 -3.52 31.18
N VAL A 187 -2.95 -4.30 30.42
CA VAL A 187 -4.39 -4.12 30.21
C VAL A 187 -5.22 -5.26 30.78
N GLU A 188 -4.58 -6.19 31.48
CA GLU A 188 -5.21 -7.31 32.15
C GLU A 188 -6.18 -6.80 33.23
N ASP A 189 -7.39 -7.34 33.26
CA ASP A 189 -8.50 -6.95 34.15
C ASP A 189 -8.97 -5.49 34.08
N ALA A 190 -8.43 -4.68 33.16
CA ALA A 190 -8.82 -3.28 33.00
C ALA A 190 -10.27 -3.17 32.50
N LYS A 191 -11.11 -2.40 33.21
CA LYS A 191 -12.50 -2.14 32.77
C LYS A 191 -12.56 -1.11 31.65
N GLN A 192 -11.68 -0.11 31.72
CA GLN A 192 -11.52 0.98 30.78
C GLN A 192 -10.04 1.27 30.59
N ILE A 193 -9.68 1.54 29.34
CA ILE A 193 -8.30 1.83 28.96
C ILE A 193 -8.30 3.17 28.25
N ALA A 194 -7.45 4.06 28.73
CA ALA A 194 -7.14 5.30 28.06
C ALA A 194 -5.66 5.30 27.63
N ILE A 195 -5.37 6.02 26.55
CA ILE A 195 -4.00 6.29 26.12
C ILE A 195 -3.76 7.79 26.10
N GLN A 196 -2.57 8.22 26.51
CA GLN A 196 -2.24 9.63 26.60
C GLN A 196 -0.85 9.92 26.00
N ASN A 197 -0.75 10.96 25.20
CA ASN A 197 0.53 11.57 24.81
C ASN A 197 0.35 13.08 24.56
N ASN A 198 1.34 13.70 23.90
CA ASN A 198 1.29 15.13 23.54
C ASN A 198 0.16 15.50 22.55
N ARG A 199 -0.47 14.54 21.88
CA ARG A 199 -1.63 14.75 21.00
C ARG A 199 -2.95 14.75 21.76
N GLY A 200 -2.97 14.34 23.01
CA GLY A 200 -4.18 14.24 23.83
C GLY A 200 -4.36 12.88 24.49
N GLU A 201 -5.52 12.73 25.13
CA GLU A 201 -5.98 11.52 25.79
C GLU A 201 -7.14 10.92 24.98
N TYR A 202 -7.14 9.61 24.79
CA TYR A 202 -8.11 8.90 23.96
C TYR A 202 -8.53 7.58 24.60
N LEU A 203 -9.82 7.25 24.52
CA LEU A 203 -10.32 5.93 24.91
C LEU A 203 -9.98 4.87 23.85
N VAL A 204 -9.62 3.68 24.33
CA VAL A 204 -9.27 2.53 23.48
C VAL A 204 -9.96 1.26 23.96
N GLN A 205 -10.16 0.33 23.03
CA GLN A 205 -10.63 -1.02 23.32
C GLN A 205 -9.54 -2.05 23.02
N VAL A 206 -9.55 -3.17 23.74
CA VAL A 206 -8.74 -4.35 23.40
C VAL A 206 -9.40 -5.06 22.23
N VAL A 207 -8.72 -5.13 21.08
CA VAL A 207 -9.21 -5.86 19.90
C VAL A 207 -8.61 -7.26 19.78
N PHE A 208 -7.49 -7.51 20.47
CA PHE A 208 -6.86 -8.81 20.55
C PHE A 208 -5.95 -8.88 21.76
N GLN A 209 -5.88 -10.04 22.42
CA GLN A 209 -5.01 -10.29 23.56
C GLN A 209 -4.44 -11.69 23.49
N ASP A 210 -3.11 -11.79 23.62
CA ASP A 210 -2.36 -13.03 23.71
C ASP A 210 -1.56 -13.00 25.02
N THR A 211 -2.13 -13.64 26.05
CA THR A 211 -1.53 -13.69 27.37
C THR A 211 -0.26 -14.57 27.40
N GLU A 212 -0.16 -15.59 26.53
CA GLU A 212 1.02 -16.45 26.46
C GLU A 212 2.25 -15.68 25.97
N ARG A 213 2.06 -14.82 24.96
CA ARG A 213 3.14 -13.99 24.40
C ARG A 213 3.25 -12.62 25.06
N ASP A 214 2.36 -12.31 25.99
CA ASP A 214 2.23 -11.01 26.66
C ASP A 214 2.10 -9.83 25.68
N ILE A 215 1.22 -9.97 24.67
CA ILE A 215 0.93 -8.95 23.65
C ILE A 215 -0.57 -8.63 23.64
N ALA A 216 -0.92 -7.34 23.68
CA ALA A 216 -2.27 -6.86 23.42
C ALA A 216 -2.29 -5.85 22.26
N ILE A 217 -3.30 -5.97 21.39
CA ILE A 217 -3.60 -4.98 20.35
C ILE A 217 -4.78 -4.14 20.82
N LEU A 218 -4.59 -2.82 20.84
CA LEU A 218 -5.61 -1.85 21.20
C LEU A 218 -6.06 -1.08 19.96
N LYS A 219 -7.32 -0.63 19.94
CA LYS A 219 -7.87 0.26 18.92
C LYS A 219 -8.43 1.52 19.56
N ILE A 220 -8.04 2.68 19.03
CA ILE A 220 -8.61 3.96 19.43
C ILE A 220 -10.06 4.07 18.91
N GLU A 221 -10.99 4.36 19.81
CA GLU A 221 -12.43 4.51 19.52
C GLU A 221 -12.92 5.96 19.55
N ASP A 222 -12.03 6.89 19.88
CA ASP A 222 -12.37 8.31 20.05
C ASP A 222 -12.60 9.02 18.71
N GLU A 223 -13.74 9.70 18.57
CA GLU A 223 -14.12 10.48 17.38
C GLU A 223 -13.16 11.67 17.13
N ASN A 224 -12.48 12.16 18.17
CA ASN A 224 -11.50 13.25 18.06
C ASN A 224 -10.13 12.77 17.58
N PHE A 225 -9.90 11.45 17.53
CA PHE A 225 -8.64 10.90 17.05
C PHE A 225 -8.48 11.12 15.55
N LYS A 226 -7.45 11.87 15.17
CA LYS A 226 -7.04 12.04 13.77
C LYS A 226 -6.01 10.97 13.40
N PRO A 227 -6.31 10.09 12.43
CA PRO A 227 -5.35 9.11 11.93
C PRO A 227 -4.03 9.75 11.49
N TYR A 228 -2.94 9.00 11.64
CA TYR A 228 -1.64 9.42 11.15
C TYR A 228 -1.58 9.33 9.63
N SER A 229 -0.73 10.14 9.00
CA SER A 229 -0.45 10.03 7.57
C SER A 229 0.42 8.82 7.26
N SER A 230 1.46 8.59 8.07
CA SER A 230 2.34 7.42 8.05
C SER A 230 3.03 7.27 9.39
N LEU A 231 3.62 6.10 9.65
CA LEU A 231 4.48 5.87 10.80
C LEU A 231 5.95 6.04 10.36
N PRO A 232 6.81 6.70 11.15
CA PRO A 232 8.18 6.97 10.73
C PRO A 232 9.10 5.77 10.88
N TYR A 233 8.69 4.73 11.60
CA TYR A 233 9.43 3.50 11.88
C TYR A 233 8.77 2.29 11.23
N GLY A 234 9.55 1.22 11.08
CA GLY A 234 9.07 -0.10 10.64
C GLY A 234 9.11 -1.12 11.76
N LEU A 235 8.41 -2.25 11.58
CA LEU A 235 8.57 -3.44 12.41
C LEU A 235 9.53 -4.42 11.73
N SER A 236 10.53 -4.89 12.46
CA SER A 236 11.49 -5.88 11.96
C SER A 236 10.97 -7.29 12.18
N LYS A 237 11.10 -8.15 11.15
CA LYS A 237 10.92 -9.61 11.30
C LYS A 237 12.21 -10.33 11.70
N GLN A 238 13.35 -9.64 11.63
CA GLN A 238 14.64 -10.25 11.93
C GLN A 238 14.82 -10.33 13.43
N THR A 239 15.25 -11.50 13.92
CA THR A 239 15.73 -11.64 15.29
C THR A 239 16.92 -10.71 15.48
N ALA A 240 16.86 -9.90 16.53
CA ALA A 240 17.94 -8.99 16.88
C ALA A 240 19.24 -9.77 17.21
N LYS A 241 20.38 -9.16 16.89
CA LYS A 241 21.70 -9.76 17.02
C LYS A 241 22.30 -9.48 18.40
N LEU A 242 23.16 -10.39 18.85
CA LEU A 242 23.93 -10.16 20.07
C LEU A 242 24.76 -8.87 19.93
N ALA A 243 24.81 -8.07 21.01
CA ALA A 243 25.45 -6.76 21.03
C ALA A 243 24.88 -5.73 20.04
N GLU A 244 23.67 -5.96 19.50
CA GLU A 244 22.99 -4.95 18.69
C GLU A 244 22.61 -3.74 19.57
N PRO A 245 23.01 -2.51 19.20
CA PRO A 245 22.63 -1.32 19.94
C PRO A 245 21.13 -1.04 19.81
N ILE A 246 20.49 -0.79 20.95
CA ILE A 246 19.05 -0.55 21.03
C ILE A 246 18.74 0.75 21.76
N PHE A 247 17.52 1.24 21.58
CA PHE A 247 16.94 2.28 22.40
C PHE A 247 15.44 2.12 22.55
N THR A 248 14.89 2.79 23.54
CA THR A 248 13.45 2.78 23.82
C THR A 248 12.98 4.15 24.27
N LEU A 249 11.67 4.34 24.13
CA LEU A 249 10.93 5.49 24.61
C LEU A 249 9.71 4.96 25.34
N GLY A 250 9.50 5.40 26.57
CA GLY A 250 8.38 4.96 27.38
C GLY A 250 7.93 5.99 28.39
N TYR A 251 6.88 5.65 29.14
CA TYR A 251 6.27 6.49 30.16
C TYR A 251 6.40 5.83 31.55
N PRO A 252 7.61 5.78 32.14
CA PRO A 252 7.76 5.40 33.54
C PRO A 252 7.21 6.47 34.50
N ARG A 253 6.91 7.66 33.97
CA ARG A 253 6.26 8.81 34.62
C ARG A 253 5.46 9.58 33.56
N ASN A 254 4.83 10.68 33.94
CA ASN A 254 3.99 11.52 33.05
C ASN A 254 4.76 12.29 31.94
N GLU A 255 5.92 11.79 31.52
CA GLU A 255 6.69 12.28 30.39
C GLU A 255 7.45 11.13 29.72
N VAL A 256 7.75 11.31 28.43
CA VAL A 256 8.54 10.33 27.66
C VAL A 256 9.96 10.30 28.20
N VAL A 257 10.41 9.12 28.60
CA VAL A 257 11.78 8.85 29.03
C VAL A 257 12.51 8.04 27.98
N TYR A 258 13.68 8.55 27.58
CA TYR A 258 14.61 7.85 26.69
C TYR A 258 15.52 6.92 27.49
N SER A 259 15.79 5.74 26.95
CA SER A 259 16.82 4.84 27.45
C SER A 259 17.50 4.11 26.30
N GLN A 260 18.76 3.73 26.49
CA GLN A 260 19.57 3.04 25.49
C GLN A 260 20.37 1.92 26.11
N GLY A 261 20.77 0.97 25.27
CA GLY A 261 21.42 -0.25 25.72
C GLY A 261 21.81 -1.15 24.57
N TYR A 262 21.92 -2.44 24.85
CA TYR A 262 22.19 -3.47 23.85
C TYR A 262 21.42 -4.76 24.12
N LEU A 263 21.30 -5.59 23.10
CA LEU A 263 20.82 -6.95 23.25
C LEU A 263 21.90 -7.84 23.86
N SER A 264 21.59 -8.42 25.03
CA SER A 264 22.53 -9.21 25.85
C SER A 264 22.38 -10.71 25.62
N ALA A 265 21.18 -11.20 25.30
CA ALA A 265 20.96 -12.60 24.90
C ALA A 265 19.78 -12.74 23.93
N LYS A 266 19.81 -13.77 23.09
CA LYS A 266 18.76 -14.05 22.08
C LYS A 266 17.50 -14.69 22.67
N THR A 267 17.60 -15.20 23.89
CA THR A 267 16.52 -15.82 24.66
C THR A 267 16.33 -15.06 25.95
N GLY A 268 15.15 -15.18 26.54
CA GLY A 268 14.86 -14.67 27.86
C GLY A 268 15.28 -15.61 28.98
N PHE A 269 14.66 -15.39 30.13
CA PHE A 269 14.88 -16.17 31.35
C PHE A 269 14.65 -17.67 31.09
N ASN A 270 15.51 -18.52 31.65
CA ASN A 270 15.45 -19.99 31.49
C ASN A 270 15.36 -20.49 30.03
N GLY A 271 15.86 -19.72 29.06
CA GLY A 271 15.84 -20.12 27.65
C GLY A 271 14.52 -19.83 26.93
N ASP A 272 13.65 -18.99 27.49
CA ASP A 272 12.43 -18.54 26.82
C ASP A 272 12.74 -17.98 25.42
N THR A 273 12.09 -18.55 24.41
CA THR A 273 12.28 -18.17 23.00
C THR A 273 11.32 -17.06 22.55
N LEU A 274 10.33 -16.72 23.38
CA LEU A 274 9.39 -15.63 23.14
C LEU A 274 10.05 -14.26 23.38
N SER A 275 10.94 -14.20 24.36
CA SER A 275 11.66 -12.99 24.73
C SER A 275 13.15 -13.03 24.39
N CYS A 276 13.79 -11.87 24.49
CA CYS A 276 15.25 -11.71 24.49
C CYS A 276 15.67 -10.88 25.70
N GLN A 277 16.88 -11.14 26.20
CA GLN A 277 17.47 -10.35 27.27
C GLN A 277 18.17 -9.12 26.69
N ILE A 278 17.93 -7.98 27.32
CA ILE A 278 18.52 -6.69 26.96
C ILE A 278 19.09 -6.03 28.21
N GLU A 279 20.15 -5.25 28.03
CA GLU A 279 20.71 -4.42 29.08
C GLU A 279 20.24 -2.98 28.87
N ILE A 280 19.22 -2.59 29.63
CA ILE A 280 18.64 -1.25 29.62
C ILE A 280 18.04 -0.95 30.99
N ASN A 281 18.00 0.33 31.36
CA ASN A 281 17.29 0.75 32.57
C ASN A 281 15.77 0.63 32.34
N ALA A 282 15.18 -0.44 32.87
CA ALA A 282 13.74 -0.67 32.84
C ALA A 282 13.14 -0.45 34.24
N ASN A 283 12.23 0.52 34.35
CA ASN A 283 11.46 0.80 35.56
C ASN A 283 9.98 0.46 35.34
N ARG A 284 9.16 0.50 36.40
CA ARG A 284 7.70 0.45 36.26
C ARG A 284 7.22 1.53 35.28
N GLY A 285 6.19 1.19 34.49
CA GLY A 285 5.65 2.05 33.43
C GLY A 285 6.32 1.88 32.06
N ASN A 286 7.50 1.25 32.00
CA ASN A 286 8.16 0.95 30.72
C ASN A 286 7.60 -0.31 30.02
N SER A 287 6.80 -1.14 30.67
CA SER A 287 6.11 -2.28 30.05
C SER A 287 5.33 -1.80 28.82
N GLY A 288 5.54 -2.44 27.68
CA GLY A 288 4.89 -2.12 26.42
C GLY A 288 5.63 -1.08 25.56
N SER A 289 6.78 -0.56 26.04
CA SER A 289 7.62 0.35 25.25
C SER A 289 8.21 -0.33 24.02
N PRO A 290 8.30 0.37 22.86
CA PRO A 290 8.98 -0.18 21.69
C PRO A 290 10.49 -0.23 21.92
N ILE A 291 11.12 -1.36 21.59
CA ILE A 291 12.58 -1.47 21.49
C ILE A 291 12.98 -1.27 20.02
N LEU A 292 13.82 -0.27 19.75
CA LEU A 292 14.25 0.09 18.40
C LEU A 292 15.74 -0.17 18.19
N ASN A 293 16.09 -0.64 17.00
CA ASN A 293 17.49 -0.72 16.55
C ASN A 293 17.97 0.62 15.97
N ARG A 294 19.26 0.70 15.59
CA ARG A 294 19.85 1.93 14.99
C ARG A 294 19.18 2.39 13.69
N LYS A 295 18.48 1.51 12.98
CA LYS A 295 17.72 1.85 11.77
C LYS A 295 16.33 2.45 12.09
N GLY A 296 15.96 2.52 13.37
CA GLY A 296 14.63 2.91 13.83
C GLY A 296 13.56 1.89 13.45
N GLU A 297 13.93 0.60 13.42
CA GLU A 297 12.98 -0.49 13.30
C GLU A 297 12.68 -1.03 14.70
N VAL A 298 11.40 -1.26 14.99
CA VAL A 298 10.96 -1.93 16.22
C VAL A 298 11.33 -3.41 16.11
N ILE A 299 12.16 -3.87 17.05
CA ILE A 299 12.66 -5.25 17.16
C ILE A 299 12.05 -6.01 18.35
N GLY A 300 11.30 -5.32 19.21
CA GLY A 300 10.58 -5.95 20.31
C GLY A 300 9.75 -4.97 21.15
N ILE A 301 9.10 -5.52 22.17
CA ILE A 301 8.29 -4.81 23.15
C ILE A 301 8.92 -5.06 24.52
N LEU A 302 9.28 -4.01 25.24
CA LEU A 302 9.86 -4.11 26.56
C LEU A 302 8.86 -4.73 27.54
N ASN A 303 9.25 -5.81 28.22
CA ASN A 303 8.48 -6.42 29.29
C ASN A 303 9.01 -5.97 30.65
N GLY A 304 8.19 -5.25 31.41
CA GLY A 304 8.53 -4.76 32.74
C GLY A 304 8.06 -5.63 33.90
N ARG A 305 7.56 -6.87 33.70
CA ARG A 305 7.15 -7.76 34.81
C ARG A 305 8.32 -8.20 35.69
N GLU A 306 9.50 -8.37 35.10
CA GLU A 306 10.71 -8.85 35.76
C GLU A 306 11.53 -7.65 36.30
N THR A 307 11.00 -6.90 37.27
CA THR A 307 11.67 -5.70 37.82
C THR A 307 12.79 -5.99 38.82
N ASN A 308 12.99 -7.26 39.21
CA ASN A 308 13.95 -7.63 40.26
C ASN A 308 15.34 -8.01 39.73
N THR A 309 15.58 -7.81 38.44
CA THR A 309 16.83 -8.18 37.77
C THR A 309 17.72 -6.96 37.64
N GLN A 310 18.66 -6.78 38.58
CA GLN A 310 19.63 -5.70 38.53
C GLN A 310 20.44 -5.77 37.21
N GLY A 311 20.27 -4.76 36.35
CA GLY A 311 21.08 -4.57 35.14
C GLY A 311 20.57 -5.23 33.86
N PHE A 312 19.42 -5.91 33.85
CA PHE A 312 18.84 -6.43 32.61
C PHE A 312 17.31 -6.44 32.63
N ALA A 313 16.72 -6.43 31.45
CA ALA A 313 15.29 -6.53 31.21
C ALA A 313 15.02 -7.54 30.08
N PHE A 314 13.76 -7.88 29.90
CA PHE A 314 13.32 -8.77 28.82
C PHE A 314 12.47 -8.01 27.82
N ALA A 315 12.54 -8.40 26.54
CA ALA A 315 11.68 -7.86 25.51
C ALA A 315 11.05 -8.99 24.69
N VAL A 316 9.74 -8.92 24.47
CA VAL A 316 9.03 -9.82 23.56
C VAL A 316 9.48 -9.49 22.14
N GLN A 317 9.90 -10.50 21.37
CA GLN A 317 10.47 -10.28 20.04
C GLN A 317 9.39 -9.79 19.05
N SER A 318 9.72 -8.80 18.21
CA SER A 318 8.77 -8.20 17.25
C SER A 318 8.19 -9.18 16.23
N LYS A 319 8.85 -10.31 15.97
CA LYS A 319 8.33 -11.37 15.08
C LYS A 319 6.94 -11.86 15.56
N TYR A 320 6.73 -11.94 16.87
CA TYR A 320 5.46 -12.38 17.45
C TYR A 320 4.33 -11.34 17.30
N ILE A 321 4.67 -10.06 17.13
CA ILE A 321 3.68 -9.03 16.76
C ILE A 321 3.06 -9.36 15.39
N PHE A 322 3.86 -9.87 14.45
CA PHE A 322 3.34 -10.28 13.14
C PHE A 322 2.40 -11.48 13.25
N ASP A 323 2.73 -12.47 14.10
CA ASP A 323 1.91 -13.67 14.31
C ASP A 323 0.56 -13.30 14.94
N VAL A 324 0.57 -12.40 15.92
CA VAL A 324 -0.63 -11.83 16.55
C VAL A 324 -1.48 -11.08 15.53
N ILE A 325 -0.87 -10.22 14.71
CA ILE A 325 -1.62 -9.47 13.69
C ILE A 325 -2.18 -10.38 12.60
N GLU A 326 -1.46 -11.46 12.24
CA GLU A 326 -1.99 -12.46 11.31
C GLU A 326 -3.20 -13.20 11.89
N SER A 327 -3.14 -13.55 13.18
CA SER A 327 -4.25 -14.18 13.90
C SER A 327 -5.46 -13.26 13.96
N LEU A 328 -5.26 -11.99 14.32
CA LEU A 328 -6.30 -10.95 14.30
C LEU A 328 -6.95 -10.80 12.91
N LYS A 329 -6.18 -10.90 11.82
CA LYS A 329 -6.72 -10.82 10.44
C LYS A 329 -7.56 -12.04 10.04
N LYS A 330 -7.36 -13.19 10.70
CA LYS A 330 -8.13 -14.42 10.46
C LYS A 330 -9.44 -14.40 11.24
N GLU A 331 -9.38 -13.98 12.49
CA GLU A 331 -10.52 -13.98 13.41
C GLU A 331 -11.46 -12.79 13.19
N SER A 332 -10.90 -11.61 12.96
CA SER A 332 -11.65 -10.40 12.69
C SER A 332 -11.67 -10.11 11.19
N SER A 333 -12.80 -9.62 10.67
CA SER A 333 -12.89 -9.06 9.29
C SER A 333 -12.02 -7.81 9.07
N SER A 334 -11.11 -7.50 10.01
CA SER A 334 -10.08 -6.44 10.03
C SER A 334 -8.97 -6.66 9.00
N ARG A 335 -9.33 -6.93 7.73
CA ARG A 335 -8.42 -7.17 6.59
C ARG A 335 -7.52 -5.97 6.24
N THR A 336 -7.62 -4.84 6.95
CA THR A 336 -6.99 -3.56 6.56
C THR A 336 -5.83 -3.10 7.44
N LEU A 337 -5.36 -3.91 8.40
CA LEU A 337 -4.15 -3.60 9.17
C LEU A 337 -2.91 -3.57 8.27
N ARG A 338 -2.31 -2.38 8.14
CA ARG A 338 -1.12 -2.06 7.35
C ARG A 338 0.04 -1.74 8.29
N ILE A 339 0.89 -2.73 8.48
CA ILE A 339 2.12 -2.60 9.24
C ILE A 339 3.20 -1.93 8.37
N PRO A 340 3.88 -0.87 8.85
CA PRO A 340 5.03 -0.32 8.15
C PRO A 340 6.21 -1.31 8.19
N SER A 341 6.76 -1.63 7.03
CA SER A 341 7.96 -2.49 6.91
C SER A 341 9.26 -1.71 6.70
N ARG A 342 9.17 -0.40 6.45
CA ARG A 342 10.32 0.46 6.19
C ARG A 342 10.37 1.57 7.23
N SER A 343 11.58 1.85 7.70
CA SER A 343 11.85 2.97 8.59
C SER A 343 12.34 4.17 7.80
N SER A 344 11.71 5.33 8.01
CA SER A 344 12.21 6.65 7.58
C SER A 344 13.21 7.25 8.57
N LEU A 345 13.43 6.59 9.71
CA LEU A 345 14.38 7.01 10.75
C LEU A 345 15.81 6.58 10.44
N ILE A 346 16.02 5.75 9.41
CA ILE A 346 17.34 5.26 9.02
C ILE A 346 18.25 6.42 8.61
N GLY A 347 19.47 6.45 9.17
CA GLY A 347 20.47 7.49 8.86
C GLY A 347 20.30 8.81 9.60
N LEU A 348 19.17 9.04 10.28
CA LEU A 348 18.98 10.21 11.15
C LEU A 348 19.80 10.06 12.44
N ASP A 349 20.17 11.20 13.04
CA ASP A 349 20.80 11.18 14.36
C ASP A 349 19.80 10.76 15.46
N ARG A 350 20.32 10.40 16.63
CA ARG A 350 19.49 9.85 17.71
C ARG A 350 18.44 10.85 18.21
N THR A 351 18.76 12.14 18.26
CA THR A 351 17.84 13.19 18.70
C THR A 351 16.68 13.32 17.72
N GLU A 352 16.95 13.32 16.42
CA GLU A 352 15.92 13.34 15.39
C GLU A 352 15.05 12.07 15.37
N GLN A 353 15.67 10.90 15.57
CA GLN A 353 14.95 9.64 15.71
C GLN A 353 13.94 9.71 16.87
N VAL A 354 14.38 10.15 18.04
CA VAL A 354 13.53 10.30 19.22
C VAL A 354 12.42 11.32 18.99
N ARG A 355 12.75 12.49 18.45
CA ARG A 355 11.78 13.56 18.17
C ARG A 355 10.65 13.11 17.24
N LYS A 356 10.96 12.28 16.24
CA LYS A 356 9.95 11.74 15.32
C LYS A 356 9.17 10.57 15.92
N MET A 357 9.75 9.83 16.85
CA MET A 357 9.14 8.63 17.45
C MET A 357 8.18 8.96 18.59
N GLN A 358 8.48 9.96 19.42
CA GLN A 358 7.73 10.26 20.65
C GLN A 358 6.22 10.47 20.43
N ASP A 359 5.80 11.05 19.30
CA ASP A 359 4.38 11.31 18.97
C ASP A 359 3.55 10.04 18.69
N TYR A 360 4.21 8.90 18.62
CA TYR A 360 3.62 7.58 18.34
C TYR A 360 3.72 6.62 19.52
N VAL A 361 4.29 7.08 20.64
CA VAL A 361 4.35 6.36 21.91
C VAL A 361 3.37 7.01 22.87
N TYR A 362 2.59 6.19 23.54
CA TYR A 362 1.51 6.58 24.44
C TYR A 362 1.72 5.99 25.83
N MET A 363 1.38 6.76 26.85
CA MET A 363 1.16 6.25 28.19
C MET A 363 -0.16 5.48 28.20
N VAL A 364 -0.17 4.27 28.72
CA VAL A 364 -1.38 3.45 28.89
C VAL A 364 -1.88 3.62 30.32
N LYS A 365 -3.16 3.95 30.44
CA LYS A 365 -3.87 4.28 31.69
C LYS A 365 -5.00 3.26 31.86
N VAL A 366 -5.04 2.58 33.00
CA VAL A 366 -6.03 1.53 33.31
C VAL A 366 -6.67 1.77 34.68
N ASN A 367 -7.90 1.27 34.88
CA ASN A 367 -8.71 1.51 36.08
C ASN A 367 -9.07 0.24 36.85
#